data_AF-A0A921PYZ0-F1
#
_entry.id   AF-A0A921PYZ0-F1
#
_cell.length_a   1.000
_cell.length_b   1.000
_cell.length_c   1.000
_cell.angle_alpha   90.00
_cell.angle_beta   90.00
_cell.angle_gamma   90.00
#
_symmetry.space_group_name_H-M   'P 1'
#
loop_
_entity.id
_entity.type
_entity.pdbx_description
1 polymer ?
#
loop_
_entity_poly.entity_id
_entity_poly.type
_entity_poly.pdbx_seq_one_letter_code
_entity_poly.pdbx_strand_id
1 'polypeptide(L)'
;MIITMHDDLQGSKPPQESYIIPRGTIALIMRQVQPHDSRVTSNTKETMDQRMQFSVTLTRAVMQEFRQDRRLTITGDNMIIGFASSGLVNYV
;
A
#
# COMPACT_ATOMS: atom_id res chain seq x y z
N MET A 1 3.50 8.85 -10.44
CA MET A 1 3.56 9.00 -8.97
C MET A 1 5.02 9.01 -8.58
N ILE A 2 5.50 10.04 -7.89
CA ILE A 2 6.90 10.17 -7.44
C ILE A 2 6.85 10.21 -5.91
N ILE A 3 7.56 9.29 -5.25
CA ILE A 3 7.72 9.29 -3.80
C ILE A 3 9.12 9.79 -3.48
N THR A 4 9.20 10.95 -2.82
CA THR A 4 10.46 11.55 -2.37
C THR A 4 10.72 11.15 -0.92
N MET A 5 11.88 10.54 -0.67
CA MET A 5 12.27 10.11 0.67
C MET A 5 12.93 11.27 1.43
N HIS A 6 12.42 11.59 2.62
CA HIS A 6 13.15 12.38 3.61
C HIS A 6 13.83 11.41 4.60
N ASP A 7 15.12 11.63 4.85
CA ASP A 7 16.01 10.77 5.66
C ASP A 7 15.78 10.93 7.18
N ASP A 8 14.53 10.97 7.64
CA ASP A 8 14.22 11.00 9.07
C ASP A 8 14.15 9.58 9.64
N LEU A 9 15.33 9.02 9.86
CA LEU A 9 15.57 7.78 10.62
C LEU A 9 15.51 7.99 12.15
N GLN A 10 14.85 9.05 12.65
CA GLN A 10 14.63 9.27 14.07
C GLN A 10 13.17 9.03 14.48
N GLY A 11 12.93 7.86 15.08
CA GLY A 11 12.10 7.70 16.29
C GLY A 11 10.63 8.15 16.27
N SER A 12 10.11 8.57 15.12
CA SER A 12 8.77 9.14 15.03
C SER A 12 7.85 8.08 14.44
N LYS A 13 6.94 7.55 15.27
CA LYS A 13 5.80 6.79 14.75
C LYS A 13 5.17 7.64 13.63
N PRO A 14 5.01 7.12 12.40
CA PRO A 14 4.22 7.85 11.41
C PRO A 14 2.85 8.15 12.04
N PRO A 15 2.27 9.33 11.81
CA PRO A 15 0.96 9.68 12.37
C PRO A 15 -0.01 8.57 11.98
N GLN A 16 -0.48 7.78 12.95
CA GLN A 16 -1.31 6.60 12.69
C GLN A 16 -2.61 6.97 11.95
N GLU A 17 -3.00 8.24 12.02
CA GLU A 17 -4.18 8.80 11.37
C GLU A 17 -4.00 9.17 9.89
N SER A 18 -2.77 9.18 9.34
CA SER A 18 -2.52 9.72 8.00
C SER A 18 -2.72 8.74 6.83
N TYR A 19 -3.00 7.46 7.11
CA TYR A 19 -3.16 6.42 6.08
C TYR A 19 -4.47 5.63 6.17
N ILE A 20 -5.46 6.17 6.91
CA ILE A 20 -6.77 5.51 7.06
C ILE A 20 -7.62 5.83 5.83
N ILE A 21 -7.89 4.84 4.99
CA ILE A 21 -8.87 4.99 3.90
C ILE A 21 -10.27 4.97 4.54
N PRO A 22 -11.16 5.91 4.19
CA PRO A 22 -12.52 5.90 4.71
C PRO A 22 -13.21 4.53 4.49
N ARG A 23 -13.83 3.99 5.54
CA ARG A 23 -14.53 2.69 5.50
C ARG A 23 -15.60 2.61 4.40
N GLY A 24 -16.18 3.74 4.02
CA GLY A 24 -17.10 3.84 2.87
C GLY A 24 -16.42 3.49 1.55
N THR A 25 -15.19 3.97 1.34
CA THR A 25 -14.37 3.67 0.16
C THR A 25 -14.00 2.19 0.09
N ILE A 26 -13.59 1.60 1.23
CA ILE A 26 -13.32 0.15 1.31
C ILE A 26 -14.56 -0.64 0.92
N ALA A 27 -15.73 -0.29 1.47
CA ALA A 27 -16.98 -0.99 1.17
C ALA A 27 -17.38 -0.86 -0.32
N LEU A 28 -17.13 0.29 -0.95
CA LEU A 28 -17.39 0.49 -2.38
C LEU A 28 -16.50 -0.41 -3.26
N ILE A 29 -15.20 -0.44 -2.99
CA ILE A 29 -14.26 -1.30 -3.75
C ILE A 29 -14.63 -2.78 -3.56
N MET A 30 -14.88 -3.21 -2.33
CA MET A 30 -15.25 -4.60 -2.06
C MET A 30 -16.56 -5.02 -2.75
N ARG A 31 -17.52 -4.12 -2.91
CA ARG A 31 -18.78 -4.40 -3.63
C ARG A 31 -18.58 -4.61 -5.12
N GLN A 32 -17.53 -4.07 -5.73
CA GLN A 32 -17.28 -4.25 -7.17
C GLN A 32 -16.91 -5.69 -7.52
N VAL A 33 -16.38 -6.46 -6.55
CA VAL A 33 -15.89 -7.83 -6.74
C VAL A 33 -16.74 -8.87 -6.02
N GLN A 34 -17.81 -8.45 -5.33
CA GLN A 34 -18.71 -9.33 -4.60
C GLN A 34 -20.07 -9.43 -5.29
N PRO A 35 -20.78 -10.57 -5.12
CA PRO A 35 -22.18 -10.67 -5.53
C PRO A 35 -23.04 -9.57 -4.90
N HIS A 36 -24.07 -9.12 -5.62
CA HIS A 36 -24.87 -7.94 -5.26
C HIS A 36 -25.50 -8.01 -3.86
N ASP A 37 -25.82 -9.22 -3.38
CA ASP A 37 -26.45 -9.44 -2.07
C ASP A 37 -25.46 -9.68 -0.92
N SER A 38 -24.16 -9.59 -1.22
CA SER A 38 -23.12 -9.78 -0.21
C SER A 38 -23.04 -8.59 0.76
N ARG A 39 -22.94 -8.89 2.06
CA ARG A 39 -22.76 -7.90 3.11
C ARG A 39 -21.30 -7.87 3.58
N VAL A 40 -20.66 -6.71 3.40
CA VAL A 40 -19.35 -6.44 4.01
C VAL A 40 -19.55 -6.09 5.49
N THR A 41 -19.09 -6.96 6.39
CA THR A 41 -19.18 -6.76 7.85
C THR A 41 -18.23 -5.66 8.34
N SER A 42 -18.48 -5.11 9.53
CA SER A 42 -17.57 -4.12 10.16
C SER A 42 -16.16 -4.68 10.37
N ASN A 43 -16.06 -5.92 10.86
CA ASN A 43 -14.80 -6.62 11.07
C ASN A 43 -13.99 -6.79 9.77
N THR A 44 -14.66 -7.09 8.66
CA THR A 44 -14.02 -7.16 7.34
C THR A 44 -13.47 -5.80 6.89
N LYS A 45 -14.20 -4.71 7.16
CA LYS A 45 -13.73 -3.35 6.84
C LYS A 45 -12.51 -2.97 7.68
N GLU A 46 -12.50 -3.33 8.96
CA GLU A 46 -11.37 -3.11 9.87
C GLU A 46 -10.15 -3.95 9.49
N THR A 47 -10.37 -5.21 9.11
CA THR A 47 -9.29 -6.06 8.59
C THR A 47 -8.70 -5.46 7.31
N MET A 48 -9.53 -4.97 6.39
CA MET A 48 -9.05 -4.31 5.17
C MET A 48 -8.29 -3.01 5.46
N ASP A 49 -8.76 -2.22 6.41
CA ASP A 49 -8.07 -1.01 6.88
C ASP A 49 -6.69 -1.38 7.48
N GLN A 50 -6.61 -2.43 8.31
CA GLN A 50 -5.33 -2.94 8.84
C GLN A 50 -4.43 -3.53 7.76
N ARG A 51 -4.99 -4.07 6.67
CA ARG A 51 -4.23 -4.59 5.51
C ARG A 51 -3.67 -3.48 4.63
N MET A 52 -3.91 -2.19 4.94
CA MET A 52 -3.12 -1.08 4.39
C MET A 52 -1.63 -1.18 4.73
N GLN A 53 -1.24 -2.05 5.68
CA GLN A 53 0.15 -2.51 5.78
C GLN A 53 0.70 -3.07 4.47
N PHE A 54 -0.14 -3.49 3.52
CA PHE A 54 0.26 -3.87 2.17
C PHE A 54 0.98 -2.74 1.43
N SER A 55 0.48 -1.50 1.46
CA SER A 55 1.13 -0.38 0.77
C SER A 55 2.47 -0.02 1.42
N VAL A 56 2.54 -0.10 2.76
CA VAL A 56 3.79 0.09 3.52
C VAL A 56 4.78 -1.05 3.26
N THR A 57 4.32 -2.30 3.21
CA THR A 57 5.16 -3.48 2.97
C THR A 57 5.68 -3.48 1.54
N LEU A 58 4.83 -3.15 0.57
CA LEU A 58 5.21 -3.02 -0.83
C LEU A 58 6.22 -1.89 -1.05
N THR A 59 5.97 -0.71 -0.46
CA THR A 59 6.92 0.41 -0.51
C THR A 59 8.25 -0.01 0.12
N ARG A 60 8.24 -0.71 1.26
CA ARG A 60 9.46 -1.24 1.89
C ARG A 60 10.20 -2.28 1.04
N ALA A 61 9.48 -3.18 0.37
CA ALA A 61 10.08 -4.18 -0.51
C ALA A 61 10.78 -3.51 -1.70
N VAL A 62 10.08 -2.57 -2.36
CA VAL A 62 10.65 -1.71 -3.41
C VAL A 62 11.87 -0.96 -2.85
N MET A 63 11.77 -0.33 -1.68
CA MET A 63 12.90 0.36 -1.06
C MET A 63 14.11 -0.54 -0.79
N GLN A 64 13.93 -1.80 -0.38
CA GLN A 64 15.05 -2.70 -0.10
C GLN A 64 15.82 -3.06 -1.36
N GLU A 65 15.13 -3.29 -2.48
CA GLU A 65 15.77 -3.52 -3.77
C GLU A 65 16.50 -2.26 -4.27
N PHE A 66 15.89 -1.07 -4.12
CA PHE A 66 16.46 0.18 -4.67
C PHE A 66 17.44 0.91 -3.75
N ARG A 67 17.50 0.59 -2.45
CA ARG A 67 18.54 1.11 -1.54
C ARG A 67 19.95 0.64 -1.93
N GLN A 68 20.07 -0.49 -2.63
CA GLN A 68 21.35 -0.94 -3.18
C GLN A 68 21.89 0.03 -4.25
N ASP A 69 21.01 0.76 -4.94
CA ASP A 69 21.34 1.70 -6.03
C ASP A 69 21.59 3.16 -5.58
N ARG A 70 21.59 3.44 -4.26
CA ARG A 70 21.75 4.81 -3.68
C ARG A 70 20.74 5.85 -4.19
N ARG A 71 19.60 5.43 -4.75
CA ARG A 71 18.56 6.33 -5.25
C ARG A 71 17.59 6.72 -4.13
N LEU A 72 17.40 8.02 -3.93
CA LEU A 72 16.50 8.64 -2.93
C LEU A 72 15.05 8.84 -3.43
N THR A 73 14.77 8.48 -4.70
CA THR A 73 13.47 8.71 -5.34
C THR A 73 12.96 7.42 -5.97
N ILE A 74 11.74 7.03 -5.62
CA ILE A 74 11.03 5.91 -6.25
C ILE A 74 10.17 6.45 -7.40
N THR A 75 10.40 5.95 -8.61
CA THR A 75 9.62 6.27 -9.80
C THR A 75 8.47 5.27 -10.02
N GLY A 76 7.60 5.56 -11.00
CA GLY A 76 6.57 4.61 -11.43
C GLY A 76 7.16 3.28 -11.91
N ASP A 77 8.25 3.32 -12.67
CA ASP A 77 8.92 2.10 -13.16
C ASP A 77 9.47 1.24 -12.02
N ASN A 78 9.98 1.88 -10.95
CA ASN A 78 10.44 1.17 -9.76
C ASN A 78 9.27 0.45 -9.06
N MET A 79 8.08 1.05 -9.06
CA MET A 79 6.89 0.37 -8.55
C MET A 79 6.52 -0.81 -9.44
N ILE A 80 6.49 -0.64 -10.77
CA ILE A 80 6.18 -1.74 -11.71
C ILE A 80 7.08 -2.96 -11.45
N ILE A 81 8.38 -2.73 -11.33
CA ILE A 81 9.35 -3.80 -11.01
C ILE A 81 9.03 -4.42 -9.64
N GLY A 82 8.77 -3.62 -8.61
CA GLY A 82 8.44 -4.12 -7.28
C GLY A 82 7.13 -4.90 -7.19
N PHE A 83 6.12 -4.55 -7.99
CA PHE A 83 4.89 -5.33 -8.13
C PHE A 83 5.19 -6.69 -8.75
N ALA A 84 5.96 -6.73 -9.84
CA ALA A 84 6.36 -7.97 -10.48
C ALA A 84 7.19 -8.88 -9.55
N SER A 85 8.20 -8.33 -8.84
CA SER A 85 9.05 -9.09 -7.92
C SER A 85 8.30 -9.61 -6.69
N SER A 86 7.23 -8.92 -6.27
CA SER A 86 6.35 -9.34 -5.17
C SER A 86 5.26 -10.34 -5.58
N GLY A 87 5.28 -10.85 -6.82
CA GLY A 87 4.28 -11.81 -7.33
C GLY A 87 2.93 -11.19 -7.71
N LEU A 88 2.87 -9.86 -7.84
CA LEU A 88 1.66 -9.10 -8.20
C LEU A 88 1.64 -8.75 -9.70
N VAL A 89 2.14 -9.64 -10.55
CA VAL A 89 2.28 -9.42 -12.01
C VAL A 89 0.97 -9.08 -12.72
N ASN A 90 -0.18 -9.46 -12.16
CA ASN A 90 -1.49 -9.14 -12.73
C ASN A 90 -1.91 -7.67 -12.53
N TYR A 91 -1.09 -6.87 -11.85
CA TYR A 91 -1.35 -5.47 -11.50
C TYR A 91 -0.38 -4.48 -12.18
N VAL A 92 0.43 -4.95 -13.13
CA VAL A 92 1.39 -4.16 -13.91
C VAL A 92 1.06 -4.13 -15.39
#